data_AF-A0A6A7LHC1-F1
#
_entry.id   AF-A0A6A7LHC1-F1
#
_cell.length_a   1.000
_cell.length_b   1.000
_cell.length_c   1.000
_cell.angle_alpha   90.00
_cell.angle_beta   90.00
_cell.angle_gamma   90.00
#
_symmetry.space_group_name_H-M   'P 1'
#
loop_
_entity.id
_entity.type
_entity.pdbx_description
1 polymer ?
#
loop_
_entity_poly.entity_id
_entity_poly.type
_entity_poly.pdbx_seq_one_letter_code
_entity_poly.pdbx_strand_id
1 'polypeptide(L)'
;MSKHKLIELQKIIQERIGSLTEEVEIATNVKLNPLYIADRKDEIEFLRWTATVIYSILNQDIDRKQVQIGTTKIRLDLADTIEFENTLQNRIQELNLKLKDCNNLRESDILINEIDLLESILERLSDLKYGDKARAIEIAEANNDFKQAIRLRKQIIKIQDTEDEISAQCSNTKLRWTS
;
A
#
# COMPACT_ATOMS: atom_id res chain seq x y z
N MET A 1 15.14 -12.13 9.88
CA MET A 1 14.23 -12.57 8.80
C MET A 1 13.52 -11.33 8.28
N SER A 2 13.65 -10.99 6.99
CA SER A 2 12.84 -9.91 6.40
C SER A 2 11.37 -10.28 6.51
N LYS A 3 10.57 -9.45 7.18
CA LYS A 3 9.12 -9.58 7.21
C LYS A 3 8.59 -9.07 5.86
N HIS A 4 7.59 -9.76 5.33
CA HIS A 4 6.93 -9.38 4.08
C HIS A 4 6.28 -8.01 4.24
N LYS A 5 6.49 -7.11 3.28
CA LYS A 5 6.09 -5.70 3.42
C LYS A 5 4.58 -5.50 3.55
N LEU A 6 3.79 -6.28 2.81
CA LEU A 6 2.33 -6.27 2.96
C LEU A 6 1.85 -6.77 4.32
N ILE A 7 2.55 -7.71 4.96
CA ILE A 7 2.20 -8.15 6.33
C ILE A 7 2.46 -7.03 7.34
N GLU A 8 3.53 -6.26 7.16
CA GLU A 8 3.81 -5.08 8.01
C GLU A 8 2.74 -3.99 7.79
N LEU A 9 2.40 -3.70 6.54
CA LEU A 9 1.37 -2.73 6.19
C LEU A 9 -0.01 -3.14 6.73
N GLN A 10 -0.36 -4.43 6.61
CA GLN A 10 -1.62 -4.96 7.13
C GLN A 10 -1.76 -4.72 8.63
N LYS A 11 -0.69 -4.90 9.42
CA LYS A 11 -0.72 -4.65 10.86
C LYS A 11 -1.02 -3.19 11.19
N ILE A 12 -0.38 -2.26 10.46
CA ILE A 12 -0.59 -0.82 10.62
C ILE A 12 -2.04 -0.45 10.31
N ILE A 13 -2.59 -1.00 9.22
CA ILE A 13 -4.00 -0.81 8.85
C ILE A 13 -4.94 -1.36 9.93
N GLN A 14 -4.68 -2.56 10.46
CA GLN A 14 -5.52 -3.15 11.51
C GLN A 14 -5.47 -2.35 12.81
N GLU A 15 -4.30 -1.84 13.20
CA GLU A 15 -4.16 -0.95 14.35
C GLU A 15 -4.98 0.34 14.17
N ARG A 16 -4.92 0.96 12.99
CA ARG A 16 -5.71 2.14 12.66
C ARG A 16 -7.22 1.87 12.69
N ILE A 17 -7.67 0.73 12.14
CA ILE A 17 -9.07 0.30 12.22
C ILE A 17 -9.52 0.17 13.67
N GLY A 18 -8.71 -0.44 14.53
CA GLY A 18 -9.00 -0.57 15.96
C GLY A 18 -9.18 0.79 16.64
N SER A 19 -8.21 1.67 16.47
CA SER A 19 -8.24 3.04 17.02
C SER A 19 -9.46 3.83 16.54
N LEU A 20 -9.79 3.78 15.26
CA LEU A 20 -10.98 4.46 14.71
C LEU A 20 -12.29 3.86 15.22
N THR A 21 -12.33 2.54 15.42
CA THR A 21 -13.52 1.87 15.95
C THR A 21 -13.80 2.32 17.38
N GLU A 22 -12.76 2.39 18.22
CA GLU A 22 -12.86 2.95 19.57
C GLU A 22 -13.29 4.42 19.55
N GLU A 23 -12.73 5.21 18.64
CA GLU A 23 -13.09 6.62 18.45
C GLU A 23 -14.58 6.80 18.09
N VAL A 24 -15.09 5.99 17.16
CA VAL A 24 -16.50 5.98 16.76
C VAL A 24 -17.41 5.59 17.92
N GLU A 25 -17.02 4.60 18.73
CA GLU A 25 -17.79 4.18 19.91
C GLU A 25 -17.88 5.32 20.93
N ILE A 26 -16.76 5.95 21.27
CA ILE A 26 -16.71 7.09 22.19
C ILE A 26 -17.56 8.24 21.64
N ALA A 27 -17.35 8.62 20.38
CA ALA A 27 -18.07 9.71 19.72
C ALA A 27 -19.59 9.49 19.72
N THR A 28 -20.02 8.25 19.51
CA THR A 28 -21.42 7.85 19.58
C THR A 28 -21.97 7.98 21.00
N ASN A 29 -21.23 7.50 22.00
CA ASN A 29 -21.64 7.54 23.41
C ASN A 29 -21.76 8.98 23.95
N VAL A 30 -20.86 9.87 23.56
CA VAL A 30 -20.91 11.29 23.94
C VAL A 30 -21.80 12.14 23.03
N LYS A 31 -22.49 11.53 22.07
CA LYS A 31 -23.42 12.18 21.13
C LYS A 31 -22.76 13.32 20.34
N LEU A 32 -21.55 13.09 19.83
CA LEU A 32 -20.90 14.00 18.89
C LEU A 32 -21.70 14.16 17.60
N ASN A 33 -21.27 15.11 16.77
CA ASN A 33 -21.87 15.39 15.48
C ASN A 33 -22.02 14.10 14.65
N PRO A 34 -23.23 13.74 14.19
CA PRO A 34 -23.45 12.55 13.38
C PRO A 34 -22.63 12.53 12.08
N LEU A 35 -22.34 13.69 11.49
CA LEU A 35 -21.50 13.77 10.28
C LEU A 35 -20.06 13.33 10.56
N TYR A 36 -19.50 13.72 11.71
CA TYR A 36 -18.18 13.27 12.15
C TYR A 36 -18.13 11.75 12.31
N ILE A 37 -19.16 11.17 12.93
CA ILE A 37 -19.27 9.73 13.13
C ILE A 37 -19.39 9.01 11.78
N ALA A 38 -20.11 9.59 10.81
CA ALA A 38 -20.21 9.06 9.46
C ALA A 38 -18.85 9.07 8.76
N ASP A 39 -18.12 10.20 8.79
CA ASP A 39 -16.79 10.31 8.16
C ASP A 39 -15.81 9.25 8.69
N ARG A 40 -15.82 9.01 10.00
CA ARG A 40 -14.97 7.98 10.62
C ARG A 40 -15.38 6.57 10.23
N LYS A 41 -16.67 6.32 10.02
CA LYS A 41 -17.15 5.02 9.52
C LYS A 41 -16.74 4.79 8.07
N ASP A 42 -16.82 5.83 7.25
CA ASP A 42 -16.36 5.80 5.85
C ASP A 42 -14.85 5.47 5.81
N GLU A 43 -14.02 6.14 6.64
CA GLU A 43 -12.58 5.84 6.77
C GLU A 43 -12.30 4.38 7.18
N ILE A 44 -13.05 3.85 8.16
CA ILE A 44 -12.95 2.43 8.57
C ILE A 44 -13.27 1.50 7.40
N GLU A 45 -14.30 1.81 6.61
CA GLU A 45 -14.70 0.99 5.47
C GLU A 45 -13.60 0.93 4.40
N PHE A 46 -12.98 2.07 4.07
CA PHE A 46 -11.87 2.14 3.12
C PHE A 46 -10.65 1.33 3.60
N LEU A 47 -10.33 1.41 4.90
CA LEU A 47 -9.24 0.63 5.49
C LEU A 47 -9.55 -0.89 5.47
N ARG A 48 -10.79 -1.29 5.70
CA ARG A 48 -11.23 -2.69 5.60
C ARG A 48 -11.14 -3.21 4.17
N TRP A 49 -11.52 -2.40 3.20
CA TRP A 49 -11.34 -2.73 1.79
C TRP A 49 -9.86 -2.95 1.48
N THR A 50 -8.99 -2.03 1.89
CA THR A 50 -7.53 -2.15 1.72
C THR A 50 -6.99 -3.43 2.34
N ALA A 51 -7.38 -3.75 3.58
CA ALA A 51 -6.98 -4.98 4.26
C ALA A 51 -7.44 -6.24 3.51
N THR A 52 -8.60 -6.19 2.87
CA THR A 52 -9.15 -7.28 2.06
C THR A 52 -8.33 -7.50 0.78
N VAL A 53 -7.88 -6.41 0.13
CA VAL A 53 -6.97 -6.51 -1.02
C VAL A 53 -5.66 -7.17 -0.61
N ILE A 54 -5.05 -6.73 0.49
CA ILE A 54 -3.80 -7.33 1.01
C ILE A 54 -4.00 -8.82 1.28
N TYR A 55 -5.08 -9.18 1.99
CA TYR A 55 -5.40 -10.57 2.28
C TYR A 55 -5.58 -11.39 1.00
N SER A 56 -6.26 -10.85 -0.01
CA SER A 56 -6.47 -11.55 -1.28
C SER A 56 -5.15 -11.85 -1.98
N ILE A 57 -4.25 -10.87 -2.07
CA ILE A 57 -2.92 -11.04 -2.68
C ILE A 57 -2.10 -12.08 -1.93
N LEU A 58 -2.02 -11.96 -0.60
CA LEU A 58 -1.23 -12.88 0.23
C LEU A 58 -1.76 -14.33 0.21
N ASN A 59 -3.04 -14.54 -0.09
CA ASN A 59 -3.65 -15.88 -0.18
C ASN A 59 -3.69 -16.47 -1.59
N GLN A 60 -3.58 -15.66 -2.66
CA GLN A 60 -3.32 -16.17 -4.02
C GLN A 60 -2.05 -17.03 -4.06
N ASP A 61 -1.16 -16.81 -3.10
CA ASP A 61 0.09 -17.52 -2.90
C ASP A 61 -0.10 -19.01 -2.55
N ILE A 62 -1.31 -19.50 -2.21
CA ILE A 62 -1.56 -20.95 -2.07
C ILE A 62 -1.58 -21.65 -3.43
N ASP A 63 -2.11 -21.01 -4.46
CA ASP A 63 -2.20 -21.55 -5.82
C ASP A 63 -0.95 -21.23 -6.66
N ARG A 64 -0.32 -20.05 -6.48
CA ARG A 64 0.96 -19.70 -7.15
C ARG A 64 2.16 -20.54 -6.67
N LYS A 65 2.15 -21.01 -5.41
CA LYS A 65 3.23 -21.83 -4.82
C LYS A 65 3.46 -23.17 -5.52
N GLN A 66 2.49 -23.68 -6.30
CA GLN A 66 2.70 -24.90 -7.10
C GLN A 66 3.48 -24.64 -8.39
N VAL A 67 3.59 -23.40 -8.87
CA VAL A 67 4.11 -23.09 -10.23
C VAL A 67 5.53 -22.52 -10.24
N GLN A 68 6.11 -22.10 -9.11
CA GLN A 68 7.42 -21.44 -9.10
C GLN A 68 8.46 -22.11 -8.18
N ILE A 69 8.90 -23.30 -8.59
CA ILE A 69 10.12 -23.92 -8.08
C ILE A 69 11.31 -23.11 -8.65
N GLY A 70 11.80 -22.12 -7.89
CA GLY A 70 13.02 -21.36 -8.23
C GLY A 70 13.02 -19.86 -7.89
N THR A 71 11.86 -19.27 -7.55
CA THR A 71 11.77 -17.83 -7.26
C THR A 71 12.28 -17.52 -5.85
N THR A 72 13.19 -16.55 -5.72
CA THR A 72 13.68 -16.12 -4.40
C THR A 72 12.56 -15.42 -3.62
N LYS A 73 12.49 -15.66 -2.30
CA LYS A 73 11.50 -15.06 -1.39
C LYS A 73 11.32 -13.54 -1.55
N ILE A 74 12.39 -12.84 -1.95
CA ILE A 74 12.39 -11.39 -2.19
C ILE A 74 11.57 -11.02 -3.42
N ARG A 75 11.66 -11.79 -4.52
CA ARG A 75 10.90 -11.51 -5.75
C ARG A 75 9.40 -11.76 -5.56
N LEU A 76 9.02 -12.73 -4.74
CA LEU A 76 7.62 -12.96 -4.38
C LEU A 76 7.05 -11.79 -3.57
N ASP A 77 7.74 -11.37 -2.48
CA ASP A 77 7.37 -10.19 -1.69
C ASP A 77 7.22 -8.95 -2.59
N LEU A 78 8.14 -8.78 -3.55
CA LEU A 78 8.12 -7.67 -4.50
C LEU A 78 6.92 -7.74 -5.46
N ALA A 79 6.65 -8.90 -6.05
CA ALA A 79 5.53 -9.10 -6.95
C ALA A 79 4.19 -8.81 -6.24
N ASP A 80 4.03 -9.29 -5.01
CA ASP A 80 2.83 -9.03 -4.21
C ASP A 80 2.69 -7.53 -3.90
N THR A 81 3.79 -6.85 -3.56
CA THR A 81 3.75 -5.38 -3.35
C THR A 81 3.38 -4.61 -4.62
N ILE A 82 3.89 -5.03 -5.78
CA ILE A 82 3.56 -4.41 -7.08
C ILE A 82 2.09 -4.64 -7.44
N GLU A 83 1.57 -5.84 -7.20
CA GLU A 83 0.15 -6.16 -7.44
C GLU A 83 -0.76 -5.29 -6.57
N PHE A 84 -0.38 -5.09 -5.30
CA PHE A 84 -1.10 -4.22 -4.39
C PHE A 84 -1.03 -2.74 -4.80
N GLU A 85 0.17 -2.22 -5.11
CA GLU A 85 0.38 -0.85 -5.59
C GLU A 85 -0.49 -0.55 -6.82
N ASN A 86 -0.47 -1.44 -7.81
CA ASN A 86 -1.29 -1.32 -9.01
C ASN A 86 -2.79 -1.32 -8.68
N THR A 87 -3.23 -2.15 -7.72
CA THR A 87 -4.65 -2.21 -7.32
C THR A 87 -5.10 -0.88 -6.71
N LEU A 88 -4.29 -0.29 -5.83
CA LEU A 88 -4.59 1.02 -5.25
C LEU A 88 -4.57 2.14 -6.28
N GLN A 89 -3.57 2.17 -7.16
CA GLN A 89 -3.46 3.16 -8.22
C GLN A 89 -4.67 3.11 -9.18
N ASN A 90 -5.11 1.91 -9.58
CA ASN A 90 -6.30 1.75 -10.40
C ASN A 90 -7.55 2.28 -9.68
N ARG A 91 -7.67 2.01 -8.37
CA ARG A 91 -8.79 2.53 -7.57
C ARG A 91 -8.75 4.05 -7.47
N ILE A 92 -7.59 4.64 -7.22
CA ILE A 92 -7.40 6.11 -7.20
C ILE A 92 -7.79 6.71 -8.56
N GLN A 93 -7.40 6.10 -9.68
CA GLN A 93 -7.81 6.56 -11.01
C GLN A 93 -9.32 6.48 -11.20
N GLU A 94 -9.97 5.39 -10.79
CA GLU A 94 -11.43 5.24 -10.84
C GLU A 94 -12.14 6.32 -10.00
N LEU A 95 -11.66 6.58 -8.78
CA LEU A 95 -12.21 7.59 -7.88
C LEU A 95 -12.04 8.99 -8.45
N ASN A 96 -10.89 9.30 -9.05
CA ASN A 96 -10.65 10.59 -9.71
C ASN A 96 -11.61 10.83 -10.89
N LEU A 97 -11.92 9.78 -11.67
CA LEU A 97 -12.92 9.88 -12.73
C LEU A 97 -14.32 10.15 -12.16
N LYS A 98 -14.71 9.44 -11.09
CA LYS A 98 -15.99 9.68 -10.41
C LYS A 98 -16.08 11.07 -9.82
N LEU A 99 -15.01 11.55 -9.20
CA LEU A 99 -14.93 12.87 -8.58
C LEU A 99 -15.14 13.98 -9.62
N LYS A 100 -14.56 13.82 -10.82
CA LYS A 100 -14.71 14.79 -11.91
C LYS A 100 -16.17 14.96 -12.36
N ASP A 101 -16.96 13.89 -12.33
CA ASP A 101 -18.36 13.89 -12.74
C ASP A 101 -19.34 14.10 -11.55
N CYS A 102 -18.81 14.27 -10.33
CA CYS A 102 -19.59 14.38 -9.11
C CYS A 102 -20.17 15.80 -8.95
N ASN A 103 -21.50 15.89 -8.78
CA ASN A 103 -22.20 17.15 -8.54
C ASN A 103 -22.68 17.32 -7.09
N ASN A 104 -22.41 16.33 -6.22
CA ASN A 104 -22.81 16.34 -4.82
C ASN A 104 -21.59 16.61 -3.93
N LEU A 105 -21.64 17.70 -3.16
CA LEU A 105 -20.54 18.10 -2.27
C LEU A 105 -20.16 17.01 -1.25
N ARG A 106 -21.15 16.36 -0.63
CA ARG A 106 -20.90 15.31 0.36
C ARG A 106 -20.22 14.09 -0.28
N GLU A 107 -20.68 13.70 -1.46
CA GLU A 107 -20.09 12.58 -2.20
C GLU A 107 -18.67 12.92 -2.67
N SER A 108 -18.45 14.15 -3.16
CA SER A 108 -17.12 14.66 -3.49
C SER A 108 -16.17 14.60 -2.29
N ASP A 109 -16.59 15.05 -1.12
CA ASP A 109 -15.77 15.00 0.11
C ASP A 109 -15.40 13.56 0.47
N ILE A 110 -16.34 12.61 0.36
CA ILE A 110 -16.09 11.18 0.61
C ILE A 110 -15.06 10.63 -0.38
N LEU A 111 -15.20 10.95 -1.67
CA LEU A 111 -14.26 10.51 -2.72
C LEU A 111 -12.85 11.07 -2.50
N ILE A 112 -12.73 12.35 -2.13
CA ILE A 112 -11.44 12.99 -1.83
C ILE A 112 -10.79 12.30 -0.62
N ASN A 113 -11.56 12.08 0.45
CA ASN A 113 -11.05 11.39 1.64
C ASN A 113 -10.59 9.95 1.34
N GLU A 114 -11.30 9.21 0.47
CA GLU A 114 -10.85 7.88 0.04
C GLU A 114 -9.53 7.98 -0.75
N ILE A 115 -9.41 8.92 -1.69
CA ILE A 115 -8.18 9.14 -2.47
C ILE A 115 -7.00 9.46 -1.56
N ASP A 116 -7.13 10.46 -0.68
CA ASP A 116 -6.07 10.88 0.24
C ASP A 116 -5.60 9.72 1.14
N LEU A 117 -6.55 8.90 1.61
CA LEU A 117 -6.23 7.72 2.40
C LEU A 117 -5.44 6.68 1.59
N LEU A 118 -5.86 6.39 0.36
CA LEU A 118 -5.17 5.43 -0.49
C LEU A 118 -3.77 5.91 -0.87
N GLU A 119 -3.59 7.21 -1.12
CA GLU A 119 -2.28 7.83 -1.34
C GLU A 119 -1.39 7.72 -0.11
N SER A 120 -1.93 7.97 1.09
CA SER A 120 -1.21 7.79 2.35
C SER A 120 -0.76 6.33 2.58
N ILE A 121 -1.60 5.35 2.21
CA ILE A 121 -1.24 3.94 2.26
C ILE A 121 -0.10 3.61 1.29
N LEU A 122 -0.12 4.16 0.07
CA LEU A 122 0.96 4.00 -0.91
C LEU A 122 2.27 4.61 -0.41
N GLU A 123 2.23 5.80 0.18
CA GLU A 123 3.40 6.44 0.79
C GLU A 123 3.97 5.56 1.91
N ARG A 124 3.09 5.04 2.79
CA ARG A 124 3.50 4.14 3.87
C ARG A 124 4.13 2.85 3.36
N LEU A 125 3.65 2.31 2.24
CA LEU A 125 4.26 1.15 1.60
C LEU A 125 5.66 1.48 1.04
N SER A 126 5.83 2.65 0.42
CA SER A 126 7.13 3.13 -0.06
C SER A 126 8.14 3.24 1.08
N ASP A 127 7.73 3.80 2.22
CA ASP A 127 8.53 3.85 3.46
C ASP A 127 8.93 2.45 3.94
N LEU A 128 8.02 1.49 3.90
CA LEU A 128 8.32 0.11 4.27
C LEU A 128 9.32 -0.53 3.31
N LYS A 129 9.26 -0.23 2.00
CA LYS A 129 10.17 -0.76 0.97
C LYS A 129 11.58 -0.16 1.08
N TYR A 130 11.67 1.15 1.30
CA TYR A 130 12.90 1.92 1.11
C TYR A 130 13.37 2.72 2.33
N GLY A 131 12.49 3.06 3.25
CA GLY A 131 12.73 4.02 4.34
C GLY A 131 13.90 3.64 5.25
N ASP A 132 14.06 2.37 5.61
CA ASP A 132 15.22 1.93 6.40
C ASP A 132 16.56 2.18 5.69
N LYS A 133 16.60 1.96 4.37
CA LYS A 133 17.82 2.20 3.58
C LYS A 133 18.03 3.69 3.35
N ALA A 134 16.96 4.48 3.16
CA ALA A 134 17.03 5.93 3.04
C ALA A 134 17.63 6.55 4.32
N ARG A 135 17.08 6.20 5.49
CA ARG A 135 17.62 6.63 6.79
C ARG A 135 19.08 6.19 7.00
N ALA A 136 19.42 4.96 6.61
CA ALA A 136 20.80 4.49 6.71
C ALA A 136 21.77 5.27 5.81
N ILE A 137 21.31 5.75 4.64
CA ILE A 137 22.10 6.64 3.77
C ILE A 137 22.31 7.99 4.48
N GLU A 138 21.25 8.61 4.98
CA GLU A 138 21.33 9.90 5.69
C GLU A 138 22.32 9.84 6.87
N ILE A 139 22.26 8.78 7.67
CA ILE A 139 23.19 8.57 8.79
C ILE A 139 24.63 8.39 8.30
N ALA A 140 24.84 7.62 7.22
CA ALA A 140 26.17 7.41 6.67
C ALA A 140 26.77 8.73 6.14
N GLU A 141 25.96 9.56 5.49
CA GLU A 141 26.40 10.86 4.97
C GLU A 141 26.69 11.86 6.09
N ALA A 142 25.84 11.92 7.11
CA ALA A 142 26.08 12.74 8.30
C ALA A 142 27.40 12.37 9.01
N ASN A 143 27.80 11.10 8.94
CA ASN A 143 29.06 10.60 9.50
C ASN A 143 30.25 10.67 8.53
N ASN A 144 30.10 11.30 7.36
CA ASN A 144 31.09 11.33 6.27
C ASN A 144 31.52 9.93 5.75
N ASP A 145 30.74 8.87 6.00
CA ASP A 145 30.94 7.54 5.44
C ASP A 145 30.26 7.43 4.06
N PHE A 146 30.79 8.18 3.10
CA PHE A 146 30.26 8.21 1.73
C PHE A 146 30.37 6.85 1.03
N LYS A 147 31.34 6.02 1.41
CA LYS A 147 31.51 4.68 0.83
C LYS A 147 30.32 3.80 1.20
N GLN A 148 29.88 3.84 2.45
CA GLN A 148 28.68 3.13 2.89
C GLN A 148 27.41 3.70 2.27
N ALA A 149 27.27 5.03 2.20
CA ALA A 149 26.14 5.68 1.53
C ALA A 149 25.99 5.24 0.07
N ILE A 150 27.10 5.25 -0.70
CA ILE A 150 27.12 4.78 -2.10
C ILE A 150 26.75 3.30 -2.20
N ARG A 151 27.24 2.47 -1.28
CA ARG A 151 26.92 1.04 -1.25
C ARG A 151 25.42 0.80 -1.03
N LEU A 152 24.79 1.57 -0.15
CA LEU A 152 23.36 1.49 0.13
C LEU A 152 22.52 1.96 -1.06
N ARG A 153 22.91 3.07 -1.72
CA ARG A 153 22.26 3.54 -2.96
C ARG A 153 22.26 2.47 -4.06
N LYS A 154 23.40 1.80 -4.27
CA LYS A 154 23.49 0.69 -5.22
C LYS A 154 22.56 -0.48 -4.89
N GLN A 155 22.23 -0.70 -3.62
CA GLN A 155 21.26 -1.73 -3.24
C GLN A 155 19.82 -1.29 -3.51
N ILE A 156 19.49 -0.01 -3.31
CA ILE A 156 18.17 0.53 -3.67
C ILE A 156 17.95 0.41 -5.18
N ILE A 157 18.92 0.85 -5.99
CA ILE A 157 18.84 0.76 -7.46
C ILE A 157 18.58 -0.68 -7.92
N LYS A 158 19.31 -1.66 -7.37
CA LYS A 158 19.08 -3.08 -7.71
C LYS A 158 17.68 -3.59 -7.39
N ILE A 159 17.07 -3.07 -6.31
CA ILE A 159 15.69 -3.44 -5.95
C ILE A 159 14.74 -2.81 -6.95
N GLN A 160 14.90 -1.53 -7.28
CA GLN A 160 14.11 -0.82 -8.28
C GLN A 160 14.21 -1.49 -9.66
N ASP A 161 15.41 -1.85 -10.11
CA ASP A 161 15.62 -2.58 -11.37
C ASP A 161 14.84 -3.92 -11.37
N THR A 162 14.77 -4.59 -10.21
CA THR A 162 14.00 -5.84 -10.06
C THR A 162 12.50 -5.57 -10.03
N GLU A 163 12.05 -4.46 -9.44
CA GLU A 163 10.65 -4.03 -9.45
C GLU A 163 10.18 -3.77 -10.88
N ASP A 164 10.97 -3.03 -11.65
CA ASP A 164 10.70 -2.72 -13.06
C ASP A 164 10.62 -4.01 -13.91
N GLU A 165 11.55 -4.94 -13.68
CA GLU A 165 11.55 -6.24 -14.36
C GLU A 165 10.27 -7.04 -14.07
N ILE A 166 9.87 -7.14 -12.80
CA ILE A 166 8.66 -7.87 -12.38
C ILE A 166 7.40 -7.16 -12.89
N SER A 167 7.34 -5.84 -12.82
CA SER A 167 6.22 -5.03 -13.31
C SER A 167 6.01 -5.23 -14.82
N ALA A 168 7.10 -5.24 -15.59
CA ALA A 168 7.06 -5.54 -17.02
C ALA A 168 6.57 -6.98 -17.30
N GLN A 169 6.99 -7.97 -16.49
CA GLN A 169 6.53 -9.34 -16.60
C GLN A 169 5.02 -9.46 -16.33
N CYS A 170 4.53 -8.84 -15.25
CA CYS A 170 3.11 -8.81 -14.90
C CYS A 170 2.25 -8.21 -16.02
N SER A 171 2.72 -7.10 -16.62
CA SER A 171 2.05 -6.42 -17.74
C SER A 171 1.96 -7.31 -18.98
N ASN A 172 3.05 -8.00 -19.32
CA ASN A 172 3.11 -8.92 -20.47
C ASN A 172 2.23 -10.16 -20.28
N THR A 173 2.14 -10.70 -19.05
CA THR A 173 1.20 -11.79 -18.76
C THR A 173 -0.25 -11.36 -18.88
N LYS A 174 -0.62 -10.15 -18.47
CA LYS A 174 -2.03 -9.69 -18.53
C LYS A 174 -2.54 -9.55 -19.98
N LEU A 175 -1.68 -9.07 -20.89
CA LEU A 175 -1.96 -8.99 -22.34
C LEU A 175 -2.20 -10.35 -23.01
N ARG A 176 -1.51 -11.40 -22.54
CA ARG A 176 -1.54 -12.73 -23.13
C ARG A 176 -2.81 -13.52 -22.79
N TRP A 177 -3.54 -13.12 -21.76
CA TRP A 177 -4.80 -13.74 -21.33
C TRP A 177 -6.05 -13.01 -21.87
N THR A 178 -5.87 -11.83 -22.44
CA THR A 178 -6.95 -11.03 -23.06
C THR A 178 -6.93 -11.07 -24.59
N SER A 179 -6.06 -11.91 -25.19
CA SER A 179 -5.94 -12.15 -26.65
C SER A 179 -6.44 -13.56 -26.98
#